data_AF-A0A6N1DTF3-F1
#
_entry.id   AF-A0A6N1DTF3-F1
#
_cell.length_a   1.000
_cell.length_b   1.000
_cell.length_c   1.000
_cell.angle_alpha   90.00
_cell.angle_beta   90.00
_cell.angle_gamma   90.00
#
_symmetry.space_group_name_H-M   'P 1'
#
loop_
_entity.id
_entity.type
_entity.pdbx_description
1 polymer ?
#
loop_
_entity_poly.entity_id
_entity_poly.type
_entity_poly.pdbx_seq_one_letter_code
_entity_poly.pdbx_strand_id
1 'polypeptide(L)'
;MSWLTPHERLLGMVLGPILWAVHFLFVYIFQAVGCSLGLHRHDVLGLNLVDAVLLAGSAVLMALVVAGAVRSLLAWRRYRPSAGHEALDAAEGAAGQRRAFMARVAFTLFLLSLLAMIWVTVPIVLLPDPCLA
;
A
#
# COMPACT_ATOMS: atom_id res chain seq x y z
N MET A 1 28.97 -3.28 2.85
CA MET A 1 27.72 -3.32 3.63
C MET A 1 26.67 -4.03 2.79
N SER A 2 26.20 -5.15 3.32
CA SER A 2 25.31 -6.20 2.77
C SER A 2 24.69 -5.93 1.40
N TRP A 3 25.14 -6.69 0.41
CA TRP A 3 24.50 -6.85 -0.89
C TRP A 3 23.12 -7.49 -0.70
N LEU A 4 22.10 -6.64 -0.78
CA LEU A 4 20.71 -7.00 -0.65
C LEU A 4 20.33 -8.14 -1.61
N THR A 5 19.87 -9.23 -1.01
CA THR A 5 19.47 -10.48 -1.64
C THR A 5 18.35 -10.28 -2.67
N PRO A 6 18.19 -11.19 -3.65
CA PRO A 6 17.07 -11.17 -4.60
C PRO A 6 15.69 -11.05 -3.91
N HIS A 7 15.58 -11.52 -2.68
CA HIS A 7 14.37 -11.49 -1.85
C HIS A 7 13.88 -10.06 -1.57
N GLU A 8 14.76 -9.10 -1.33
CA GLU A 8 14.35 -7.72 -1.01
C GLU A 8 13.76 -7.01 -2.22
N ARG A 9 14.16 -7.41 -3.44
CA ARG A 9 13.58 -6.88 -4.70
C ARG A 9 12.17 -7.40 -4.94
N LEU A 10 11.92 -8.67 -4.62
CA LEU A 10 10.60 -9.29 -4.70
C LEU A 10 9.67 -8.76 -3.61
N LEU A 11 10.19 -8.61 -2.39
CA LEU A 11 9.46 -7.98 -1.27
C LEU A 11 8.98 -6.57 -1.65
N GLY A 12 9.82 -5.76 -2.29
CA GLY A 12 9.43 -4.43 -2.76
C GLY A 12 8.25 -4.40 -3.74
N MET A 13 8.00 -5.48 -4.50
CA MET A 13 6.85 -5.58 -5.40
C MET A 13 5.58 -6.02 -4.68
N VAL A 14 5.71 -7.01 -3.79
CA VAL A 14 4.58 -7.64 -3.12
C VAL A 14 4.15 -6.85 -1.88
N LEU A 15 4.95 -5.88 -1.43
CA LEU A 15 4.65 -5.04 -0.27
C LEU A 15 3.32 -4.27 -0.42
N GLY A 16 2.99 -3.77 -1.62
CA GLY A 16 1.71 -3.11 -1.88
C GLY A 16 0.52 -4.02 -1.57
N PRO A 17 0.42 -5.20 -2.23
CA PRO A 17 -0.60 -6.19 -1.93
C PRO A 17 -0.62 -6.70 -0.48
N ILE A 18 0.54 -6.83 0.17
CA ILE A 18 0.62 -7.21 1.59
C ILE A 18 0.01 -6.14 2.48
N LEU A 19 0.35 -4.86 2.26
CA LEU A 19 -0.24 -3.75 3.00
C LEU A 19 -1.76 -3.68 2.80
N TRP A 20 -2.24 -3.95 1.59
CA TRP A 20 -3.66 -4.07 1.31
C TRP A 20 -4.32 -5.22 2.08
N ALA A 21 -3.73 -6.42 2.07
CA ALA A 21 -4.27 -7.56 2.80
C ALA A 21 -4.34 -7.29 4.32
N VAL A 22 -3.29 -6.65 4.87
CA VAL A 22 -3.26 -6.22 6.27
C VAL A 22 -4.34 -5.19 6.57
N HIS A 23 -4.52 -4.19 5.69
CA HIS A 23 -5.59 -3.20 5.82
C HIS A 23 -6.98 -3.83 5.80
N PHE A 24 -7.23 -4.71 4.83
CA PHE A 24 -8.51 -5.42 4.71
C PHE A 24 -8.81 -6.25 5.96
N LEU A 25 -7.83 -7.02 6.43
CA LEU A 25 -7.97 -7.83 7.63
C LEU A 25 -8.20 -6.98 8.88
N PHE A 26 -7.48 -5.86 9.00
CA PHE A 26 -7.65 -4.91 10.09
C PHE A 26 -9.07 -4.33 10.11
N VAL A 27 -9.57 -3.82 8.98
CA VAL A 27 -10.93 -3.27 8.89
C VAL A 27 -11.96 -4.33 9.25
N TYR A 28 -11.84 -5.53 8.68
CA TYR A 28 -12.82 -6.60 8.89
C TYR A 28 -12.87 -7.08 10.34
N ILE A 29 -11.71 -7.39 10.94
CA ILE A 29 -11.64 -7.86 12.33
C ILE A 29 -12.11 -6.78 13.29
N PHE A 30 -11.63 -5.54 13.11
CA PHE A 30 -11.92 -4.47 14.04
C PHE A 30 -13.39 -4.06 13.99
N GLN A 31 -14.02 -4.10 12.82
CA GLN A 31 -15.46 -3.89 12.68
C GLN A 31 -16.25 -4.98 13.42
N ALA A 32 -15.96 -6.27 13.16
CA ALA A 32 -16.67 -7.37 13.81
C ALA A 32 -16.51 -7.37 15.34
N VAL A 33 -15.27 -7.22 15.82
CA VAL A 33 -14.96 -7.20 17.25
C VAL A 33 -15.49 -5.93 17.91
N GLY A 34 -15.28 -4.76 17.29
CA GLY A 34 -15.75 -3.48 17.81
C GLY A 34 -17.26 -3.41 18.00
N CYS A 35 -18.02 -3.98 17.05
CA CYS A 35 -19.47 -4.10 17.18
C CYS A 35 -19.87 -5.10 18.28
N SER A 36 -19.20 -6.26 18.38
CA SER A 36 -19.51 -7.26 19.41
C SER A 36 -19.27 -6.76 20.84
N LEU A 37 -18.25 -5.92 21.03
CA LEU A 37 -17.89 -5.34 22.31
C LEU A 37 -18.67 -4.05 22.62
N GLY A 38 -19.53 -3.59 21.71
CA GLY A 38 -20.29 -2.35 21.89
C GLY A 38 -19.44 -1.07 21.85
N LEU A 39 -18.22 -1.11 21.30
CA LEU A 39 -17.32 0.05 21.20
C LEU A 39 -17.91 1.20 20.38
N HIS A 40 -18.86 0.90 19.49
CA HIS A 40 -19.61 1.90 18.73
C HIS A 40 -20.41 2.87 19.62
N ARG A 41 -20.72 2.51 20.88
CA ARG A 41 -21.44 3.39 21.81
C ARG A 41 -20.56 4.46 22.47
N HIS A 42 -19.24 4.42 22.23
CA HIS A 42 -18.31 5.38 22.77
C HIS A 42 -17.95 6.41 21.70
N ASP A 43 -18.29 7.67 21.96
CA ASP A 43 -17.94 8.77 21.07
C ASP A 43 -16.58 9.38 21.43
N VAL A 44 -15.78 9.63 20.39
CA VAL A 44 -14.51 10.36 20.49
C VAL A 44 -14.50 11.41 19.38
N LEU A 45 -14.35 12.69 19.76
CA LEU A 45 -14.32 13.82 18.81
C LEU A 45 -15.58 13.93 17.91
N GLY A 46 -16.74 13.46 18.39
CA GLY A 46 -18.00 13.47 17.63
C GLY A 46 -18.12 12.37 16.58
N LEU A 47 -17.22 11.38 16.61
CA LEU A 47 -17.27 10.15 15.82
C LEU A 47 -17.34 8.94 16.75
N ASN A 48 -17.97 7.86 16.30
CA ASN A 48 -17.91 6.60 17.01
C ASN A 48 -16.45 6.13 17.10
N LEU A 49 -16.05 5.55 18.25
CA LEU A 49 -14.69 5.06 18.47
C LEU A 49 -14.24 4.06 17.39
N VAL A 50 -15.17 3.22 16.91
CA VAL A 50 -14.90 2.27 15.83
C VAL A 50 -14.50 2.98 14.55
N ASP A 51 -15.25 4.00 14.13
CA ASP A 51 -14.97 4.77 12.92
C ASP A 51 -13.67 5.56 13.05
N ALA A 52 -13.43 6.18 14.20
CA ALA A 52 -12.20 6.91 14.46
C ALA A 52 -10.95 6.01 14.32
N VAL A 53 -10.98 4.80 14.90
CA VAL A 53 -9.87 3.85 14.81
C VAL A 53 -9.71 3.30 13.39
N LEU A 54 -10.81 2.98 12.71
CA LEU A 54 -10.78 2.50 11.33
C LEU A 54 -10.21 3.55 10.37
N LEU A 55 -10.64 4.80 10.50
CA LEU A 55 -10.14 5.92 9.69
C LEU A 55 -8.66 6.20 9.97
N ALA A 56 -8.27 6.27 11.24
CA ALA A 56 -6.87 6.52 11.62
C ALA A 56 -5.96 5.38 11.13
N GLY A 57 -6.34 4.11 11.35
CA GLY A 57 -5.58 2.95 10.90
C GLY A 57 -5.49 2.87 9.38
N SER A 58 -6.58 3.17 8.68
CA SER A 58 -6.60 3.25 7.21
C SER A 58 -5.68 4.34 6.69
N ALA A 59 -5.71 5.53 7.29
CA ALA A 59 -4.84 6.64 6.90
C ALA A 59 -3.34 6.29 7.05
N VAL A 60 -2.96 5.62 8.13
CA VAL A 60 -1.57 5.16 8.35
C VAL A 60 -1.15 4.15 7.28
N LEU A 61 -1.97 3.13 7.01
CA LEU A 61 -1.65 2.10 6.01
C LEU A 61 -1.60 2.68 4.58
N MET A 62 -2.52 3.58 4.25
CA MET A 62 -2.48 4.31 2.97
C MET A 62 -1.22 5.16 2.84
N ALA A 63 -0.77 5.84 3.90
CA ALA A 63 0.47 6.61 3.88
C ALA A 63 1.69 5.70 3.60
N LEU A 64 1.73 4.49 4.14
CA LEU A 64 2.77 3.50 3.84
C LEU A 64 2.74 3.05 2.37
N VAL A 65 1.56 2.80 1.82
CA VAL A 65 1.37 2.46 0.39
C VAL A 65 1.85 3.60 -0.51
N VAL A 66 1.47 4.84 -0.19
CA VAL A 66 1.91 6.04 -0.94
C VAL A 66 3.43 6.20 -0.87
N ALA A 67 4.04 6.02 0.32
CA ALA A 67 5.49 6.07 0.46
C ALA A 67 6.19 4.98 -0.38
N GLY A 68 5.63 3.77 -0.43
CA GLY A 68 6.08 2.68 -1.30
C GLY A 68 5.97 3.02 -2.78
N ALA A 69 4.82 3.56 -3.21
CA ALA A 69 4.56 4.01 -4.57
C ALA A 69 5.57 5.08 -5.01
N VAL A 70 5.80 6.12 -4.18
CA VAL A 70 6.78 7.18 -4.45
C VAL A 70 8.19 6.61 -4.60
N ARG A 71 8.61 5.70 -3.71
CA ARG A 71 9.92 5.04 -3.82
C ARG A 71 10.06 4.24 -5.11
N SER A 72 9.02 3.50 -5.50
CA SER A 72 9.02 2.75 -6.76
C SER A 72 9.08 3.66 -7.99
N LEU A 73 8.40 4.81 -7.95
CA LEU A 73 8.42 5.82 -9.00
C LEU A 73 9.81 6.46 -9.12
N LEU A 74 10.43 6.83 -8.00
CA LEU A 74 11.80 7.35 -7.97
C LEU A 74 12.82 6.34 -8.51
N ALA A 75 12.66 5.05 -8.16
CA ALA A 75 13.49 3.98 -8.71
C ALA A 75 13.31 3.86 -10.22
N TRP A 76 12.07 3.89 -10.73
CA TRP A 76 11.82 3.86 -12.17
C TRP A 76 12.45 5.04 -12.91
N ARG A 77 12.39 6.26 -12.35
CA ARG A 77 13.05 7.44 -12.94
C ARG A 77 14.58 7.33 -12.98
N ARG A 78 15.20 6.65 -11.99
CA ARG A 78 16.65 6.40 -11.95
C ARG A 78 17.12 5.34 -12.95
N TYR A 79 16.30 4.34 -13.23
CA TYR A 79 16.61 3.27 -14.19
C TYR A 79 16.12 3.56 -15.61
N ARG A 80 15.58 4.77 -15.86
CA ARG A 80 15.28 5.23 -17.22
C ARG A 80 16.62 5.48 -17.91
N PRO A 81 16.95 4.78 -19.01
CA PRO A 81 18.22 4.97 -19.68
C PRO A 81 18.26 6.41 -20.20
N SER A 82 19.20 7.21 -19.68
CA SER A 82 19.65 8.40 -20.37
C SER A 82 20.28 7.93 -21.68
N ALA A 83 19.78 8.43 -22.80
CA ALA A 83 20.08 8.01 -24.17
C ALA A 83 21.54 8.24 -24.63
N GLY A 84 22.54 8.19 -23.74
CA GLY A 84 23.91 8.61 -24.02
C GLY A 84 25.03 7.70 -23.52
N HIS A 85 24.75 6.53 -22.92
CA HIS A 85 25.81 5.63 -22.40
C HIS A 85 25.58 4.14 -22.74
N GLU A 86 24.93 3.83 -23.87
CA GLU A 86 24.53 2.45 -24.24
C GLU A 86 25.64 1.58 -24.86
N ALA A 87 26.92 1.90 -24.70
CA ALA A 87 27.97 1.19 -25.44
C ALA A 87 28.82 0.18 -24.65
N LEU A 88 28.65 0.01 -23.32
CA LEU A 88 29.68 -0.72 -22.55
C LEU A 88 29.38 -2.17 -22.15
N ASP A 89 28.14 -2.64 -21.96
CA ASP A 89 27.92 -4.08 -21.69
C ASP A 89 26.48 -4.55 -21.96
N ALA A 90 26.31 -5.54 -22.86
CA ALA A 90 24.99 -6.14 -23.16
C ALA A 90 24.34 -6.79 -21.92
N ALA A 91 25.15 -7.29 -20.97
CA ALA A 91 24.69 -7.87 -19.71
C ALA A 91 24.13 -6.81 -18.75
N GLU A 92 24.71 -5.60 -18.71
CA GLU A 92 24.20 -4.49 -17.88
C GLU A 92 22.90 -3.92 -18.45
N GLY A 93 22.78 -3.85 -19.79
CA GLY A 93 21.55 -3.46 -20.47
C GLY A 93 20.36 -4.36 -20.10
N ALA A 94 20.55 -5.69 -20.15
CA ALA A 94 19.52 -6.65 -19.75
C ALA A 94 19.13 -6.52 -18.27
N ALA A 95 20.09 -6.29 -17.37
CA ALA A 95 19.83 -6.08 -15.95
C ALA A 95 19.08 -4.77 -15.66
N GLY A 96 19.41 -3.69 -16.40
CA GLY A 96 18.72 -2.40 -16.33
C GLY A 96 17.26 -2.50 -16.79
N GLN A 97 17.02 -3.17 -17.93
CA GLN A 97 15.68 -3.38 -18.48
C GLN A 97 14.78 -4.19 -17.52
N ARG A 98 15.34 -5.25 -16.90
CA ARG A 98 14.64 -6.02 -15.85
C ARG A 98 14.27 -5.16 -14.65
N ARG A 99 15.16 -4.29 -14.16
CA ARG A 99 14.87 -3.38 -13.03
C ARG A 99 13.77 -2.37 -13.39
N ALA A 100 13.78 -1.84 -14.60
CA ALA A 100 12.75 -0.91 -15.07
C ALA A 100 11.38 -1.58 -15.25
N PHE A 101 11.34 -2.86 -15.66
CA PHE A 101 10.11 -3.66 -15.67
C PHE A 101 9.61 -3.90 -14.25
N MET A 102 10.49 -4.33 -13.34
CA MET A 102 10.12 -4.60 -11.97
C MET A 102 9.58 -3.35 -11.25
N ALA A 103 10.22 -2.18 -11.46
CA ALA A 103 9.74 -0.92 -10.88
C ALA A 103 8.35 -0.52 -11.39
N ARG A 104 8.04 -0.77 -12.68
CA ARG A 104 6.71 -0.52 -13.27
C ARG A 104 5.65 -1.42 -12.66
N VAL A 105 5.91 -2.73 -12.58
CA VAL A 105 4.98 -3.69 -11.98
C VAL A 105 4.73 -3.36 -10.51
N ALA A 106 5.79 -3.05 -9.74
CA ALA A 106 5.64 -2.62 -8.35
C ALA A 106 4.74 -1.39 -8.23
N PHE A 107 4.99 -0.35 -9.03
CA PHE A 107 4.17 0.86 -9.04
C PHE A 107 2.69 0.58 -9.33
N THR A 108 2.39 -0.24 -10.33
CA THR A 108 1.01 -0.65 -10.66
C THR A 108 0.35 -1.40 -9.50
N LEU A 109 1.09 -2.30 -8.84
CA LEU A 109 0.57 -3.03 -7.67
C LEU A 109 0.29 -2.11 -6.48
N PHE A 110 1.15 -1.13 -6.21
CA PHE A 110 0.89 -0.12 -5.18
C PHE A 110 -0.35 0.72 -5.52
N LEU A 111 -0.51 1.13 -6.79
CA LEU A 111 -1.68 1.91 -7.21
C LEU A 111 -2.98 1.11 -7.10
N LEU A 112 -2.97 -0.15 -7.52
CA LEU A 112 -4.12 -1.04 -7.40
C LEU A 112 -4.49 -1.29 -5.94
N SER A 113 -3.48 -1.49 -5.09
CA SER A 113 -3.65 -1.66 -3.64
C SER A 113 -4.26 -0.41 -3.00
N LEU A 114 -3.81 0.78 -3.38
CA LEU A 114 -4.35 2.05 -2.91
C LEU A 114 -5.82 2.21 -3.33
N LEU A 115 -6.14 1.90 -4.59
CA LEU A 115 -7.52 1.96 -5.09
C LEU A 115 -8.44 1.01 -4.31
N ALA A 116 -7.96 -0.21 -4.04
CA ALA A 116 -8.71 -1.18 -3.26
C ALA A 116 -8.90 -0.73 -1.80
N MET A 117 -7.89 -0.13 -1.15
CA MET A 117 -8.03 0.47 0.19
C MET A 117 -9.09 1.58 0.20
N ILE A 118 -9.04 2.50 -0.78
CA ILE A 118 -10.03 3.57 -0.92
C ILE A 118 -11.42 2.96 -1.01
N TRP A 119 -11.61 1.98 -1.88
CA TRP A 119 -12.90 1.29 -2.06
C TRP A 119 -13.43 0.65 -0.77
N VAL A 120 -12.55 0.01 0.02
CA VAL A 120 -12.91 -0.59 1.32
C VAL A 120 -13.29 0.47 2.35
N THR A 121 -12.69 1.67 2.29
CA THR A 121 -13.01 2.76 3.22
C THR A 121 -14.26 3.57 2.85
N VAL A 122 -14.74 3.49 1.60
CA VAL A 122 -15.97 4.16 1.15
C VAL A 122 -17.17 3.95 2.10
N PRO A 123 -17.56 2.71 2.44
CA PRO A 123 -18.72 2.49 3.31
C PRO A 123 -18.54 3.11 4.70
N ILE A 124 -17.32 3.16 5.24
CA ILE A 124 -17.03 3.73 6.57
C ILE A 124 -17.33 5.24 6.60
N VAL A 125 -17.14 5.92 5.48
CA VAL A 125 -17.38 7.38 5.38
C VAL A 125 -18.85 7.69 5.06
N LEU A 126 -19.52 6.83 4.28
CA LEU A 126 -20.90 7.06 3.83
C LEU A 126 -21.95 6.57 4.82
N LEU A 127 -21.66 5.54 5.61
CA LEU A 127 -22.60 4.96 6.57
C LEU A 127 -22.17 5.35 7.98
N PRO A 128 -22.96 6.19 8.69
CA PRO A 128 -22.59 6.69 10.02
C PRO A 128 -22.64 5.63 11.14
N ASP A 129 -23.13 4.41 10.85
CA ASP A 129 -23.23 3.32 11.83
C ASP A 129 -22.67 2.00 11.28
N PRO A 130 -21.41 1.63 11.60
CA PRO A 130 -20.78 0.41 11.08
C PRO A 130 -21.38 -0.89 11.65
N CYS A 131 -22.25 -0.78 12.67
CA CYS A 131 -22.85 -1.90 13.39
C CYS A 131 -24.35 -2.07 13.15
N LEU A 132 -24.97 -1.22 12.33
CA LEU A 132 -26.39 -1.30 11.93
C LEU A 132 -26.59 -2.00 10.57
N ALA A 133 -25.50 -2.47 9.95
CA ALA A 133 -25.51 -3.29 8.74
C ALA A 133 -25.59 -4.78 9.04
#